data_AF-A0A1D6I817-F1
#
_entry.id   AF-A0A1D6I817-F1
#
_cell.length_a   1.000
_cell.length_b   1.000
_cell.length_c   1.000
_cell.angle_alpha   90.00
_cell.angle_beta   90.00
_cell.angle_gamma   90.00
#
_symmetry.space_group_name_H-M   'P 1'
#
loop_
_entity.id
_entity.type
_entity.pdbx_description
1 polymer ?
#
loop_
_entity_poly.entity_id
_entity_poly.type
_entity_poly.pdbx_seq_one_letter_code
_entity_poly.pdbx_strand_id
1 'polypeptide(L)' 'MEEPSTTTCGHIFCDTCIKQAIKVQKKCPTCRKGLKMNSVHRIFLPNASS' A
#
# COMPACT_ATOMS: atom_id res chain seq x y z
N MET A 1 9.10 7.95 10.72
CA MET A 1 9.45 6.64 10.13
C MET A 1 8.15 6.05 9.62
N GLU A 2 7.90 6.14 8.32
CA GLU A 2 6.65 5.62 7.74
C GLU A 2 6.87 4.18 7.30
N GLU A 3 6.02 3.27 7.77
CA GLU A 3 6.12 1.84 7.45
C GLU A 3 5.65 1.60 6.01
N PRO A 4 6.49 1.02 5.13
CA PRO A 4 6.06 0.68 3.79
C PRO A 4 5.08 -0.49 3.82
N SER A 5 4.08 -0.40 2.98
CA SER A 5 3.01 -1.37 2.83
C SER A 5 2.78 -1.67 1.36
N THR A 6 2.69 -2.94 1.02
CA THR A 6 2.30 -3.41 -0.29
C THR A 6 0.82 -3.78 -0.32
N THR A 7 0.26 -3.79 -1.51
CA THR A 7 -1.13 -4.22 -1.75
C THR A 7 -1.14 -5.55 -2.48
N THR A 8 -2.27 -6.27 -2.47
CA THR A 8 -2.43 -7.52 -3.25
C THR A 8 -2.21 -7.34 -4.75
N CYS A 9 -2.25 -6.10 -5.26
CA CYS A 9 -1.95 -5.80 -6.65
C CYS A 9 -0.46 -5.53 -6.93
N GLY A 10 0.42 -5.66 -5.92
CA GLY A 10 1.87 -5.54 -6.06
C GLY A 10 2.44 -4.12 -5.94
N HIS A 11 1.60 -3.10 -5.73
CA HIS A 11 2.05 -1.72 -5.57
C HIS A 11 2.37 -1.39 -4.12
N ILE A 12 3.46 -0.66 -3.91
CA ILE A 12 4.01 -0.28 -2.60
C ILE A 12 3.71 1.20 -2.32
N PHE A 13 3.25 1.48 -1.11
CA PHE A 13 2.92 2.81 -0.59
C PHE A 13 3.26 2.89 0.90
N CYS A 14 3.20 4.07 1.51
CA CYS A 14 3.23 4.19 2.97
C CYS A 14 1.90 3.67 3.57
N ASP A 15 1.96 3.07 4.75
CA ASP A 15 0.78 2.55 5.50
C ASP A 15 -0.35 3.60 5.61
N THR A 16 0.01 4.84 5.92
CA THR A 16 -0.90 5.99 6.02
C THR A 16 -1.56 6.33 4.69
N CYS A 17 -0.76 6.48 3.63
CA CYS A 17 -1.24 6.83 2.29
C CYS A 17 -2.23 5.80 1.74
N ILE A 18 -1.90 4.50 1.84
CA ILE A 18 -2.77 3.47 1.29
C ILE A 18 -4.06 3.30 2.09
N LYS A 19 -4.01 3.42 3.42
CA LYS A 19 -5.21 3.42 4.27
C LYS A 19 -6.13 4.59 3.94
N GLN A 20 -5.59 5.78 3.70
CA GLN A 20 -6.39 6.94 3.30
C GLN A 20 -7.00 6.75 1.91
N ALA A 21 -6.23 6.28 0.94
CA ALA A 21 -6.73 5.98 -0.41
C ALA A 21 -7.87 4.93 -0.38
N ILE A 22 -7.75 3.90 0.45
CA ILE A 22 -8.81 2.90 0.63
C ILE A 22 -10.05 3.52 1.29
N LYS A 23 -9.89 4.40 2.30
CA LYS A 23 -11.03 5.08 2.93
C LYS A 23 -11.82 5.95 1.95
N VAL A 24 -11.12 6.67 1.06
CA VAL A 24 -11.76 7.58 0.10
C VAL A 24 -12.32 6.84 -1.11
N GLN A 25 -11.54 5.93 -1.70
CA GLN A 25 -11.86 5.39 -3.03
C GLN A 25 -12.00 3.86 -3.05
N LYS A 26 -11.42 3.14 -2.09
CA LYS A 26 -11.36 1.65 -2.06
C LYS A 26 -10.70 1.05 -3.32
N LYS A 27 -9.70 1.73 -3.87
CA LYS A 27 -8.97 1.31 -5.10
C LYS A 27 -7.49 1.60 -4.96
N CYS A 28 -6.68 0.88 -5.72
CA CYS A 28 -5.26 1.17 -5.88
C CYS A 28 -5.08 2.50 -6.61
N PRO A 29 -4.29 3.45 -6.09
CA PRO A 29 -4.06 4.73 -6.77
C PRO A 29 -3.27 4.57 -8.08
N THR A 30 -2.49 3.49 -8.25
CA THR A 30 -1.70 3.25 -9.47
C THR A 30 -2.50 2.49 -10.53
N CYS A 31 -3.01 1.29 -10.20
CA CYS A 31 -3.67 0.43 -11.19
C CYS A 31 -5.20 0.42 -11.10
N ARG A 32 -5.80 1.18 -10.18
CA ARG A 32 -7.25 1.28 -9.95
C ARG A 32 -7.97 -0.04 -9.64
N LYS A 33 -7.21 -1.11 -9.35
CA LYS A 33 -7.74 -2.38 -8.85
C LYS A 33 -8.51 -2.12 -7.54
N GLY A 34 -9.66 -2.75 -7.36
CA GLY A 34 -10.41 -2.68 -6.10
C GLY A 34 -9.55 -3.17 -4.92
N LEU A 35 -9.43 -2.34 -3.89
CA LEU A 35 -8.66 -2.63 -2.68
C LEU A 35 -9.56 -2.57 -1.44
N LYS A 36 -9.35 -3.52 -0.53
CA LYS A 36 -9.94 -3.52 0.80
C LYS A 36 -8.88 -3.23 1.85
N MET A 37 -9.30 -2.86 3.06
CA MET A 37 -8.39 -2.60 4.17
C MET A 37 -7.48 -3.81 4.47
N ASN A 38 -8.01 -5.02 4.29
CA ASN A 38 -7.29 -6.28 4.45
C ASN A 38 -6.35 -6.62 3.27
N SER A 39 -6.49 -5.91 2.14
CA SER A 39 -5.62 -6.11 0.96
C SER A 39 -4.27 -5.40 1.07
N VAL A 40 -3.96 -4.80 2.24
CA VAL A 40 -2.72 -4.09 2.53
C VAL A 40 -1.87 -4.92 3.50
N HIS A 41 -0.62 -5.15 3.13
CA HIS A 41 0.33 -5.94 3.90
C HIS A 41 1.57 -5.10 4.17
N ARG A 42 2.01 -5.06 5.42
CA ARG A 42 3.26 -4.41 5.79
C ARG A 42 4.42 -5.21 5.22
N ILE A 43 5.39 -4.53 4.65
CA ILE A 43 6.61 -5.17 4.17
C ILE A 43 7.79 -4.62 4.94
N PHE A 44 8.68 -5.51 5.36
CA PHE A 44 10.01 -5.11 5.78
C PHE A 44 10.88 -5.14 4.53
N LEU A 45 11.27 -3.98 4.02
CA LEU A 45 12.26 -3.90 2.96
C LEU A 45 13.62 -3.81 3.66
N PRO A 46 14.37 -4.92 3.82
CA PRO A 46 15.75 -4.82 4.25
C PRO A 46 16.46 -4.03 3.15
N ASN A 47 16.91 -2.83 3.50
CA ASN A 47 17.93 -2.07 2.78
C ASN A 47 17.82 -2.13 1.23
N ALA A 48 17.01 -1.21 0.67
CA ALA A 48 17.25 -0.73 -0.69
C ALA A 48 18.54 0.14 -0.70
N SER A 49 19.69 -0.48 -0.46
CA SER A 49 21.00 0.12 -0.67
C SER A 49 21.51 -0.38 -2.03
N SER A 50 21.47 0.51 -3.03
CA SER A 50 22.37 0.43 -4.19
C SER A 50 23.74 0.96 -3.82
#